data_AF-A0A7J7P6Y8-F1
#
_entry.id   AF-A0A7J7P6Y8-F1
#
_cell.length_a   1.000
_cell.length_b   1.000
_cell.length_c   1.000
_cell.angle_alpha   90.00
_cell.angle_beta   90.00
_cell.angle_gamma   90.00
#
_symmetry.space_group_name_H-M   'P 1'
#
loop_
_entity.id
_entity.type
_entity.pdbx_description
1 polymer ?
#
loop_
_entity_poly.entity_id
_entity_poly.type
_entity_poly.pdbx_seq_one_letter_code
_entity_poly.pdbx_strand_id
1 'polypeptide(L)'
;MEISNAQGLGHEVTFQVADTLQLPFFDGQFGIVWSLECGKHLPDKTKFVSELVRIAAPGGTIILTTLCLGDLTPNEESLKPQERELLQSLCKSMYLLEWISCAHYAYLFKSHTMKVRKQLYIQGNSIPHANLAVLDKLIAARHELA
;
A
#
# COMPACT_ATOMS: atom_id res chain seq x y z
N MET A 1 1.95 10.72 -21.82
CA MET A 1 3.02 11.47 -22.53
C MET A 1 2.51 12.74 -23.18
N GLU A 2 1.31 12.76 -23.78
CA GLU A 2 0.77 13.99 -24.40
C GLU A 2 0.63 15.17 -23.43
N ILE A 3 0.08 14.95 -22.23
CA ILE A 3 -0.08 16.01 -21.21
C ILE A 3 1.28 16.54 -20.73
N SER A 4 2.24 15.67 -20.41
CA SER A 4 3.57 16.11 -19.97
C SER A 4 4.31 16.92 -21.03
N ASN A 5 4.19 16.53 -22.31
CA ASN A 5 4.77 17.29 -23.42
C ASN A 5 4.08 18.64 -23.62
N ALA A 6 2.75 18.68 -23.54
CA ALA A 6 1.98 19.92 -23.64
C ALA A 6 2.31 20.92 -22.51
N GLN A 7 2.72 20.41 -21.34
CA GLN A 7 3.17 21.22 -20.19
C GLN A 7 4.69 21.52 -20.22
N GLY A 8 5.42 21.10 -21.25
CA GLY A 8 6.88 21.32 -21.37
C GLY A 8 7.76 20.41 -20.48
N LEU A 9 7.16 19.45 -19.77
CA LEU A 9 7.84 18.54 -18.83
C LEU A 9 8.27 17.21 -19.45
N GLY A 10 8.15 17.06 -20.77
CA GLY A 10 8.45 15.81 -21.48
C GLY A 10 9.88 15.29 -21.31
N HIS A 11 10.83 16.15 -20.94
CA HIS A 11 12.22 15.80 -20.68
C HIS A 11 12.51 15.47 -19.21
N GLU A 12 11.59 15.82 -18.29
CA GLU A 12 11.72 15.55 -16.85
C GLU A 12 10.89 14.35 -16.39
N VAL A 13 9.84 14.00 -17.14
CA VAL A 13 8.89 12.94 -16.76
C VAL A 13 8.86 11.83 -17.79
N THR A 14 9.22 10.62 -17.36
CA THR A 14 9.13 9.40 -18.16
C THR A 14 8.05 8.48 -17.61
N PHE A 15 7.29 7.84 -18.51
CA PHE A 15 6.30 6.82 -18.18
C PHE A 15 6.72 5.50 -18.82
N GLN A 16 6.67 4.41 -18.06
CA GLN A 16 7.02 3.09 -18.54
C GLN A 16 6.01 2.06 -18.04
N VAL A 17 5.65 1.12 -18.91
CA VAL A 17 4.95 -0.10 -18.51
C VAL A 17 6.00 -1.05 -17.94
N ALA A 18 5.88 -1.38 -16.66
CA ALA A 18 6.81 -2.24 -15.95
C ALA A 18 6.05 -3.11 -14.95
N ASP A 19 6.62 -4.28 -14.65
CA ASP A 19 6.17 -5.10 -13.52
C ASP A 19 6.75 -4.54 -12.22
N THR A 20 5.88 -4.16 -11.29
CA THR A 20 6.29 -3.64 -9.97
C THR A 20 7.05 -4.67 -9.13
N LEU A 21 6.88 -5.97 -9.41
CA LEU A 21 7.63 -7.05 -8.75
C LEU A 21 8.99 -7.32 -9.42
N GLN A 22 9.29 -6.65 -10.54
CA GLN A 22 10.57 -6.74 -11.23
C GLN A 22 10.87 -5.43 -11.96
N LEU A 23 11.21 -4.38 -11.20
CA LEU A 23 11.37 -3.05 -11.75
C LEU A 23 12.63 -2.95 -12.62
N PRO A 24 12.54 -2.38 -13.84
CA PRO A 24 13.65 -2.31 -14.79
C PRO A 24 14.60 -1.14 -14.47
N PHE A 25 14.96 -0.98 -13.20
CA PHE A 25 15.86 0.06 -12.71
C PHE A 25 17.03 -0.56 -11.97
N PHE A 26 18.15 0.17 -11.91
CA PHE A 26 19.31 -0.25 -11.15
C PHE A 26 19.08 -0.10 -9.65
N ASP A 27 19.86 -0.85 -8.89
CA ASP A 27 19.91 -0.73 -7.45
C ASP A 27 20.39 0.67 -7.07
N GLY A 28 19.77 1.27 -6.06
CA GLY A 28 20.21 2.55 -5.52
C GLY A 28 20.01 3.76 -6.44
N GLN A 29 19.16 3.66 -7.46
CA GLN A 29 19.04 4.67 -8.51
C GLN A 29 18.32 5.96 -8.06
N PHE A 30 17.37 5.89 -7.12
CA PHE A 30 16.46 7.01 -6.82
C PHE A 30 16.57 7.51 -5.38
N GLY A 31 16.76 8.82 -5.20
CA GLY A 31 16.78 9.45 -3.87
C GLY A 31 15.41 9.43 -3.17
N ILE A 32 14.32 9.41 -3.93
CA ILE A 32 12.95 9.29 -3.42
C ILE A 32 12.21 8.27 -4.29
N VAL A 33 11.54 7.33 -3.63
CA VAL A 33 10.65 6.34 -4.26
C VAL A 33 9.30 6.46 -3.58
N TRP A 34 8.22 6.46 -4.36
CA TRP A 34 6.88 6.44 -3.79
C TRP A 34 5.97 5.45 -4.50
N SER A 35 5.02 4.89 -3.75
CA SER A 35 3.93 4.09 -4.28
C SER A 35 2.64 4.60 -3.68
N LEU A 36 1.74 5.05 -4.55
CA LEU A 36 0.43 5.57 -4.17
C LEU A 36 -0.63 4.54 -4.55
N GLU A 37 -1.21 3.91 -3.53
CA GLU A 37 -2.37 3.03 -3.66
C GLU A 37 -2.15 1.74 -4.49
N CYS A 38 -0.91 1.31 -4.70
CA CYS A 38 -0.63 0.11 -5.52
C CYS A 38 -0.59 -1.21 -4.71
N GLY A 39 -0.19 -1.19 -3.44
CA GLY A 39 0.15 -2.41 -2.68
C GLY A 39 -0.96 -3.46 -2.64
N LYS A 40 -2.21 -3.04 -2.52
CA LYS A 40 -3.43 -3.89 -2.53
C LYS A 40 -3.66 -4.70 -3.81
N HIS A 41 -3.00 -4.36 -4.91
CA HIS A 41 -3.09 -5.09 -6.18
C HIS A 41 -2.00 -6.15 -6.35
N LEU A 42 -0.96 -6.14 -5.50
CA LEU A 42 0.22 -6.96 -5.69
C LEU A 42 0.14 -8.26 -4.88
N PRO A 43 0.38 -9.44 -5.50
CA PRO A 43 0.25 -10.72 -4.81
C PRO A 43 1.38 -10.93 -3.79
N ASP A 44 2.59 -10.53 -4.15
CA ASP A 44 3.76 -10.66 -3.29
C ASP A 44 4.16 -9.30 -2.68
N LYS A 45 3.70 -9.08 -1.45
CA LYS A 45 4.01 -7.84 -0.71
C LYS A 45 5.48 -7.75 -0.31
N THR A 46 6.13 -8.90 -0.08
CA THR A 46 7.53 -8.97 0.30
C THR A 46 8.41 -8.57 -0.88
N LYS A 47 8.18 -9.17 -2.05
CA LYS A 47 8.91 -8.82 -3.29
C LYS A 47 8.63 -7.39 -3.71
N PHE A 48 7.39 -6.92 -3.58
CA PHE A 48 7.05 -5.52 -3.80
C PHE A 48 7.89 -4.56 -2.95
N VAL A 49 7.89 -4.75 -1.62
CA VAL A 49 8.69 -3.92 -0.71
C VAL A 49 10.18 -4.04 -1.03
N SER A 50 10.64 -5.25 -1.34
CA SER A 50 12.03 -5.50 -1.73
C SER A 50 12.44 -4.70 -2.97
N GLU A 51 11.61 -4.65 -4.02
CA GLU A 51 11.89 -3.85 -5.21
C GLU A 51 11.92 -2.36 -4.91
N LEU A 52 10.99 -1.84 -4.10
CA LEU A 52 11.01 -0.42 -3.69
C LEU A 52 12.29 -0.08 -2.94
N VAL A 53 12.75 -0.95 -2.05
CA VAL A 53 14.01 -0.77 -1.30
C VAL A 53 15.22 -0.87 -2.23
N ARG A 54 15.22 -1.85 -3.13
CA ARG A 54 16.33 -2.08 -4.06
C ARG A 54 16.62 -0.86 -4.91
N ILE A 55 15.59 -0.24 -5.50
CA ILE A 55 15.77 0.91 -6.40
C ILE A 55 16.02 2.24 -5.64
N ALA A 56 15.78 2.27 -4.32
CA ALA A 56 16.05 3.45 -3.51
C ALA A 56 17.55 3.59 -3.21
N ALA A 57 18.10 4.76 -3.48
CA ALA A 57 19.48 5.11 -3.17
C ALA A 57 19.80 4.92 -1.68
N PRO A 58 21.06 4.63 -1.30
CA PRO A 58 21.49 4.67 0.09
C PRO A 58 21.13 6.01 0.75
N GLY A 59 20.39 5.95 1.87
CA GLY A 59 19.88 7.15 2.56
C GLY A 59 18.64 7.78 1.93
N GLY A 60 18.14 7.22 0.82
CA GLY A 60 16.92 7.62 0.14
C GLY A 60 15.66 7.43 0.97
N THR A 61 14.56 8.01 0.50
CA THR A 61 13.27 7.98 1.19
C THR A 61 12.25 7.20 0.39
N ILE A 62 11.53 6.31 1.06
CA ILE A 62 10.40 5.56 0.48
C ILE A 62 9.11 6.03 1.12
N ILE A 63 8.10 6.31 0.31
CA ILE A 63 6.75 6.66 0.75
C ILE A 63 5.77 5.63 0.20
N LEU A 64 5.01 4.97 1.07
CA LEU A 64 3.99 4.01 0.68
C LEU A 64 2.63 4.45 1.24
N THR A 65 1.65 4.60 0.37
CA THR A 65 0.23 4.66 0.74
C THR A 65 -0.50 3.50 0.09
N THR A 66 -1.36 2.83 0.83
CA THR A 66 -2.20 1.74 0.33
C THR A 66 -3.31 1.46 1.31
N LEU A 67 -4.45 0.97 0.82
CA LEU A 67 -5.39 0.26 1.68
C LEU A 67 -4.68 -0.91 2.36
N CYS A 68 -4.89 -1.01 3.67
CA CYS A 68 -4.32 -2.02 4.53
C CYS A 68 -5.31 -2.32 5.66
N LEU A 69 -5.13 -3.45 6.33
CA LEU A 69 -5.91 -3.75 7.53
C LEU A 69 -5.41 -2.88 8.69
N GLY A 70 -6.34 -2.46 9.55
CA GLY A 70 -5.95 -2.01 10.88
C GLY A 70 -5.29 -3.16 11.64
N ASP A 71 -4.34 -2.85 12.51
CA ASP A 71 -3.66 -3.87 13.31
C ASP A 71 -4.66 -4.59 14.24
N LEU A 72 -4.38 -5.85 14.55
CA LEU A 72 -5.15 -6.62 15.53
C LEU A 72 -4.89 -6.06 16.93
N THR A 73 -5.90 -6.07 17.79
CA THR A 73 -5.66 -5.78 19.21
C THR A 73 -4.80 -6.89 19.83
N PRO A 74 -4.11 -6.65 20.97
CA PRO A 74 -3.26 -7.66 21.59
C PRO A 74 -3.96 -8.99 21.93
N ASN A 75 -5.28 -9.00 22.04
CA ASN A 75 -6.10 -10.18 22.35
C ASN A 75 -6.67 -10.87 21.10
N GLU A 76 -6.37 -10.36 19.90
CA GLU A 76 -6.86 -10.90 18.64
C GLU A 76 -5.73 -11.57 17.87
N GLU A 77 -5.87 -12.87 17.60
CA GLU A 77 -4.91 -13.61 16.77
C GLU A 77 -5.23 -13.53 15.28
N SER A 78 -6.49 -13.26 14.93
CA SER A 78 -6.93 -13.11 13.54
C SER A 78 -8.21 -12.27 13.43
N LEU A 79 -8.55 -11.86 12.21
CA LEU A 79 -9.85 -11.25 11.92
C LEU A 79 -10.99 -12.19 12.30
N LYS A 80 -12.04 -11.64 12.91
CA LYS A 80 -13.31 -12.34 13.17
C LYS A 80 -13.92 -12.79 11.84
N PRO A 81 -14.73 -13.87 11.83
CA PRO A 81 -15.34 -14.39 10.61
C PRO A 81 -16.06 -13.32 9.78
N GLN A 82 -16.83 -12.45 10.44
CA GLN A 82 -17.59 -11.37 9.79
C GLN A 82 -16.69 -10.31 9.14
N GLU A 83 -15.59 -9.92 9.79
CA GLU A 83 -14.60 -8.99 9.22
C GLU A 83 -13.91 -9.60 8.01
N ARG A 84 -13.61 -10.90 8.07
CA ARG A 84 -13.01 -11.65 6.95
C ARG A 84 -13.95 -11.75 5.77
N GLU A 85 -15.22 -12.09 5.98
CA GLU A 85 -16.23 -12.13 4.91
C GLU A 85 -16.39 -10.76 4.24
N LEU A 86 -16.39 -9.70 5.03
CA LEU A 86 -16.52 -8.35 4.52
C LEU A 86 -15.27 -7.90 3.75
N LEU A 87 -14.07 -8.21 4.24
CA LEU A 87 -12.82 -8.01 3.50
C LEU A 87 -12.84 -8.76 2.16
N GLN A 88 -13.25 -10.03 2.16
CA GLN A 88 -13.36 -10.83 0.94
C GLN A 88 -14.35 -10.22 -0.07
N SER A 89 -15.50 -9.74 0.42
CA SER A 89 -16.50 -9.05 -0.41
C SER A 89 -15.95 -7.77 -1.03
N LEU A 90 -15.24 -6.95 -0.24
CA LEU A 90 -14.56 -5.74 -0.71
C LEU A 90 -13.50 -6.07 -1.76
N CYS A 91 -12.59 -7.00 -1.46
CA CYS A 91 -11.54 -7.42 -2.39
C CYS A 91 -12.12 -7.94 -3.70
N LYS A 92 -13.20 -8.73 -3.65
CA LYS A 92 -13.89 -9.23 -4.85
C LYS A 92 -14.53 -8.10 -5.66
N SER A 93 -15.23 -7.17 -5.01
CA SER A 93 -15.92 -6.07 -5.72
C SER A 93 -14.96 -5.10 -6.42
N MET A 94 -13.76 -4.91 -5.87
CA MET A 94 -12.75 -3.98 -6.36
C MET A 94 -11.60 -4.66 -7.11
N TYR A 95 -11.69 -5.99 -7.34
CA TYR A 95 -10.63 -6.81 -7.94
C TYR A 95 -9.27 -6.64 -7.26
N LEU A 96 -9.27 -6.64 -5.93
CA LEU A 96 -8.08 -6.50 -5.08
C LEU A 96 -7.66 -7.85 -4.51
N LEU A 97 -6.39 -7.93 -4.13
CA LEU A 97 -5.84 -9.08 -3.44
C LEU A 97 -5.95 -8.88 -1.92
N GLU A 98 -5.53 -9.89 -1.16
CA GLU A 98 -5.57 -9.85 0.30
C GLU A 98 -4.71 -8.69 0.85
N TRP A 99 -5.27 -8.02 1.85
CA TRP A 99 -4.63 -6.90 2.53
C TRP A 99 -3.84 -7.40 3.72
N ILE A 100 -2.64 -6.87 3.89
CA ILE A 100 -1.86 -7.03 5.12
C ILE A 100 -2.04 -5.77 5.99
N SER A 101 -1.67 -5.87 7.27
CA SER A 101 -1.80 -4.74 8.18
C SER A 101 -0.73 -3.67 7.96
N CYS A 102 -0.96 -2.49 8.51
CA CYS A 102 0.02 -1.42 8.50
C CYS A 102 1.33 -1.84 9.22
N ALA A 103 1.22 -2.52 10.37
CA ALA A 103 2.39 -3.06 11.06
C ALA A 103 3.13 -4.13 10.23
N HIS A 104 2.42 -4.94 9.44
CA HIS A 104 3.07 -5.92 8.58
C HIS A 104 3.91 -5.24 7.48
N TYR A 105 3.39 -4.20 6.80
CA TYR A 105 4.24 -3.42 5.88
C TYR A 105 5.46 -2.82 6.58
N ALA A 106 5.29 -2.28 7.78
CA ALA A 106 6.42 -1.74 8.56
C ALA A 106 7.45 -2.83 8.91
N TYR A 107 7.00 -4.05 9.21
CA TYR A 107 7.87 -5.21 9.41
C TYR A 107 8.66 -5.54 8.13
N LEU A 108 8.01 -5.58 6.97
CA LEU A 108 8.67 -5.86 5.68
C LEU A 108 9.75 -4.79 5.36
N PHE A 109 9.51 -3.52 5.67
CA PHE A 109 10.55 -2.50 5.49
C PHE A 109 11.72 -2.71 6.47
N LYS A 110 11.42 -2.99 7.75
CA LYS A 110 12.45 -3.25 8.77
C LYS A 110 13.29 -4.49 8.46
N SER A 111 12.71 -5.52 7.86
CA SER A 111 13.45 -6.73 7.45
C SER A 111 14.50 -6.46 6.37
N HIS A 112 14.35 -5.34 5.64
CA HIS A 112 15.34 -4.84 4.68
C HIS A 112 16.25 -3.75 5.29
N THR A 113 16.37 -3.71 6.62
CA THR A 113 17.18 -2.72 7.38
C THR A 113 16.72 -1.26 7.23
N MET A 114 15.53 -1.03 6.69
CA MET A 114 14.98 0.33 6.57
C MET A 114 14.44 0.83 7.89
N LYS A 115 14.74 2.10 8.21
CA LYS A 115 14.14 2.81 9.34
C LYS A 115 12.78 3.38 8.95
N VAL A 116 11.71 2.88 9.57
CA VAL A 116 10.37 3.48 9.47
C VAL A 116 10.33 4.78 10.26
N ARG A 117 10.34 5.92 9.56
CA ARG A 117 10.33 7.26 10.19
C ARG A 117 8.95 7.69 10.67
N LYS A 118 7.90 7.31 9.94
CA LYS A 118 6.51 7.62 10.24
C LYS A 118 5.61 6.50 9.71
N GLN A 119 4.65 6.10 10.53
CA GLN A 119 3.60 5.15 10.17
C GLN A 119 2.29 5.75 10.65
N LEU A 120 1.29 5.83 9.77
CA LEU A 120 -0.03 6.34 10.10
C LEU A 120 -1.07 5.43 9.48
N TYR A 121 -2.07 5.09 10.27
CA TYR A 121 -3.32 4.50 9.79
C TYR A 121 -4.34 5.64 9.65
N ILE A 122 -4.71 5.96 8.42
CA ILE A 122 -5.62 7.07 8.12
C ILE A 122 -7.03 6.50 7.90
N GLN A 123 -7.93 6.78 8.84
CA GLN A 123 -9.34 6.41 8.78
C GLN A 123 -10.19 7.58 8.24
N GLY A 124 -11.29 7.29 7.55
CA GLY A 124 -12.35 8.26 7.22
C GLY A 124 -12.11 9.18 6.03
N ASN A 125 -10.86 9.46 5.63
CA ASN A 125 -10.54 10.34 4.49
C ASN A 125 -10.12 9.60 3.21
N SER A 126 -10.11 8.27 3.26
CA SER A 126 -9.45 7.36 2.30
C SER A 126 -10.45 6.63 1.39
N ILE A 127 -11.74 6.94 1.51
CA ILE A 127 -12.82 6.20 0.85
C ILE A 127 -13.32 7.02 -0.35
N PRO A 128 -13.15 6.54 -1.60
CA PRO A 128 -13.85 7.11 -2.73
C PRO A 128 -15.35 6.99 -2.45
N HIS A 129 -16.10 8.09 -2.58
CA HIS A 129 -17.54 8.19 -2.29
C HIS A 129 -18.46 7.16 -2.99
N ALA A 130 -17.92 6.24 -3.79
CA ALA A 130 -18.66 5.29 -4.61
C ALA A 130 -19.14 4.01 -3.89
N ASN A 131 -18.60 3.62 -2.71
CA ASN A 131 -18.99 2.35 -2.04
C ASN A 131 -19.01 2.43 -0.49
N LEU A 132 -19.61 3.49 0.06
CA LEU A 132 -19.67 3.77 1.50
C LEU A 132 -20.29 2.63 2.33
N ALA A 133 -21.39 2.01 1.88
CA ALA A 133 -22.17 1.10 2.73
C ALA A 133 -21.46 -0.21 3.16
N VAL A 134 -20.42 -0.64 2.44
CA VAL A 134 -19.68 -1.89 2.75
C VAL A 134 -18.43 -1.59 3.58
N LEU A 135 -17.72 -0.49 3.26
CA LEU A 135 -16.56 -0.03 4.03
C LEU A 135 -16.93 0.54 5.39
N ASP A 136 -18.03 1.30 5.48
CA ASP A 136 -18.53 1.83 6.76
C ASP A 136 -18.93 0.69 7.70
N LYS A 137 -19.48 -0.41 7.18
CA LYS A 137 -19.77 -1.62 7.97
C LYS A 137 -18.50 -2.29 8.51
N LEU A 138 -17.39 -2.26 7.77
CA LEU A 138 -16.12 -2.88 8.21
C LEU A 138 -15.46 -2.04 9.29
N ILE A 139 -15.54 -0.72 9.16
CA ILE A 139 -15.07 0.22 10.18
C ILE A 139 -15.94 0.11 11.43
N ALA A 140 -17.27 0.14 11.29
CA ALA A 140 -18.20 0.05 12.42
C ALA A 140 -18.09 -1.28 13.19
N ALA A 141 -17.98 -2.42 12.50
CA ALA A 141 -17.85 -3.74 13.13
C ALA A 141 -16.58 -3.87 14.00
N ARG A 142 -15.55 -3.06 13.74
CA ARG A 142 -14.34 -3.01 14.57
C ARG A 142 -14.46 -2.11 15.80
N HIS A 143 -15.43 -1.21 15.85
CA HIS A 143 -15.56 -0.20 16.91
C HIS A 143 -16.68 -0.51 17.93
N GLU A 144 -17.56 -1.48 17.69
CA GLU A 144 -18.62 -1.88 18.65
C GLU A 144 -18.15 -2.79 19.81
N LEU A 145 -16.83 -3.01 19.97
CA LEU A 145 -16.27 -3.87 21.03
C LEU A 145 -15.14 -3.21 21.83
N ALA A 146 -15.10 -1.87 21.87
CA ALA A 146 -14.24 -1.10 22.76
C ALA A 146 -15.05 -0.43 23.88
#